data_AF-A0A959Y7G7-F1
#
_entry.id   AF-A0A959Y7G7-F1
#
_cell.length_a   1.000
_cell.length_b   1.000
_cell.length_c   1.000
_cell.angle_alpha   90.00
_cell.angle_beta   90.00
_cell.angle_gamma   90.00
#
_symmetry.space_group_name_H-M   'P 1'
#
loop_
_entity.id
_entity.type
_entity.pdbx_description
1 polymer ?
#
loop_
_entity_poly.entity_id
_entity_poly.type
_entity_poly.pdbx_seq_one_letter_code
_entity_poly.pdbx_strand_id
1 'polypeptide(L)'
;WFATPAVPLADMTTLADALEVAIEAATNGSRQSKLQRDDLVLAAKTMLTTQADYVRTEAGGDRTKLESSGFELRRTPQPIGVPGAPQKLEARMSDRKGIIKLRWRSEHGARGYQVWMTDKDPTLEANWVAIGYTTRVSHLVDNLESFKAYWFCVS
;
A
#
# COMPACT_ATOMS: atom_id res chain seq x y z
N TRP A 1 22.47 -11.91 -21.89
CA TRP A 1 21.42 -10.98 -22.34
C TRP A 1 21.80 -9.50 -22.21
N PHE A 2 22.91 -9.14 -21.54
CA PHE A 2 23.28 -7.74 -21.31
C PHE A 2 24.67 -7.47 -21.89
N ALA A 3 24.77 -7.26 -23.21
CA ALA A 3 26.06 -7.16 -23.90
C ALA A 3 26.66 -5.74 -23.90
N THR A 4 25.84 -4.70 -23.77
CA THR A 4 26.28 -3.29 -23.81
C THR A 4 25.67 -2.52 -22.65
N PRO A 5 26.24 -2.61 -21.44
CA PRO A 5 25.72 -1.89 -20.29
C PRO A 5 25.72 -0.38 -20.55
N ALA A 6 24.63 0.30 -20.17
CA ALA A 6 24.52 1.75 -20.33
C ALA A 6 25.60 2.52 -19.55
N VAL A 7 26.09 1.91 -18.46
CA VAL A 7 27.24 2.39 -17.70
C VAL A 7 28.40 1.40 -17.86
N PRO A 8 29.56 1.82 -18.40
CA PRO A 8 30.76 1.00 -18.45
C PRO A 8 31.24 0.61 -17.04
N LEU A 9 31.77 -0.61 -16.90
CA LEU A 9 32.31 -1.07 -15.62
C LEU A 9 33.46 -0.18 -15.10
N ALA A 10 34.25 0.39 -16.02
CA ALA A 10 35.33 1.32 -15.68
C ALA A 10 34.82 2.55 -14.92
N ASP A 11 33.73 3.18 -15.39
CA ASP A 11 33.13 4.34 -14.74
C ASP A 11 32.57 3.96 -13.36
N MET A 12 32.02 2.75 -13.23
CA MET A 12 31.55 2.24 -11.94
C MET A 12 32.69 2.06 -10.94
N THR A 13 33.83 1.52 -11.38
CA THR A 13 35.02 1.36 -10.53
C THR A 13 35.61 2.70 -10.13
N THR A 14 35.73 3.66 -11.06
CA THR A 14 36.22 5.01 -10.75
C THR A 14 35.36 5.72 -9.71
N LEU A 15 34.03 5.57 -9.81
CA LEU A 15 33.12 6.17 -8.84
C LEU A 15 33.17 5.45 -7.48
N ALA A 16 33.37 4.14 -7.46
CA ALA A 16 33.58 3.38 -6.23
C ALA A 16 34.87 3.82 -5.51
N ASP A 17 35.98 3.93 -6.23
CA ASP A 17 37.26 4.40 -5.69
C ASP A 17 37.14 5.84 -5.14
N ALA A 18 36.46 6.73 -5.90
CA ALA A 18 36.22 8.10 -5.46
C ALA A 18 35.34 8.18 -4.21
N LEU A 19 34.34 7.30 -4.09
CA LEU A 19 33.47 7.22 -2.92
C LEU A 19 34.23 6.71 -1.69
N GLU A 20 35.10 5.71 -1.85
CA GLU A 20 35.93 5.18 -0.76
C GLU A 20 36.85 6.27 -0.19
N VAL A 21 37.55 7.00 -1.05
CA VAL A 21 38.38 8.16 -0.66
C VAL A 21 37.55 9.24 0.05
N ALA A 22 36.32 9.50 -0.42
CA ALA A 22 35.44 10.49 0.19
C ALA A 22 34.91 10.04 1.57
N ILE A 23 34.68 8.74 1.77
CA ILE A 23 34.29 8.16 3.07
C ILE A 23 35.46 8.31 4.07
N GLU A 24 36.68 8.00 3.65
CA GLU A 24 37.88 8.20 4.47
C GLU A 24 38.05 9.68 4.85
N ALA A 25 37.95 10.59 3.88
CA ALA A 25 38.05 12.02 4.12
C ALA A 25 36.94 12.55 5.05
N ALA A 26 35.72 12.01 4.94
CA ALA A 26 34.59 12.38 5.79
C ALA A 26 34.73 11.87 7.25
N THR A 27 35.58 10.87 7.48
CA THR A 27 35.87 10.34 8.83
C THR A 27 36.51 11.41 9.71
N ASN A 28 37.33 12.28 9.13
CA ASN A 28 37.93 13.44 9.82
C ASN A 28 36.96 14.61 10.04
N GLY A 29 35.67 14.47 9.71
CA GLY A 29 34.58 15.26 10.29
C GLY A 29 34.28 16.62 9.66
N SER A 30 35.03 17.08 8.64
CA SER A 30 34.77 18.38 8.00
C SER A 30 33.40 18.41 7.30
N ARG A 31 32.69 19.53 7.36
CA ARG A 31 31.37 19.70 6.69
C ARG A 31 31.48 19.52 5.18
N GLN A 32 32.57 20.01 4.57
CA GLN A 32 32.81 19.92 3.14
C GLN A 32 33.06 18.46 2.70
N SER A 33 33.83 17.69 3.46
CA SER A 33 34.08 16.27 3.18
C SER A 33 32.78 15.44 3.28
N LYS A 34 31.89 15.77 4.22
CA LYS A 34 30.57 15.11 4.33
C LYS A 34 29.68 15.43 3.14
N LEU A 35 29.63 16.69 2.70
CA LEU A 35 28.87 17.09 1.50
C LEU A 35 29.39 16.37 0.25
N GLN A 36 30.71 16.34 0.05
CA GLN A 36 31.32 15.65 -1.09
C GLN A 36 31.00 14.15 -1.09
N ARG A 37 31.05 13.49 0.08
CA ARG A 37 30.62 12.10 0.22
C ARG A 37 29.15 11.93 -0.16
N ASP A 38 28.27 12.79 0.35
CA ASP A 38 26.83 12.71 0.08
C ASP A 38 26.51 12.91 -1.42
N ASP A 39 27.23 13.82 -2.09
CA ASP A 39 27.14 14.04 -3.53
C ASP A 39 27.59 12.79 -4.32
N LEU A 40 28.69 12.14 -3.91
CA LEU A 40 29.17 10.91 -4.53
C LEU A 40 28.24 9.73 -4.27
N VAL A 41 27.62 9.64 -3.09
CA VAL A 41 26.57 8.65 -2.80
C VAL A 41 25.37 8.85 -3.73
N LEU A 42 24.96 10.09 -3.96
CA LEU A 42 23.87 10.40 -4.88
C LEU A 42 24.23 10.02 -6.32
N ALA A 43 25.47 10.31 -6.75
CA ALA A 43 25.97 9.91 -8.07
C ALA A 43 26.00 8.39 -8.23
N ALA A 44 26.48 7.64 -7.22
CA ALA A 44 26.48 6.18 -7.20
C ALA A 44 25.07 5.60 -7.35
N LYS A 45 24.11 6.13 -6.58
CA LYS A 45 22.70 5.71 -6.65
C LYS A 45 22.09 5.96 -8.02
N THR A 46 22.36 7.13 -8.60
CA THR A 46 21.86 7.51 -9.92
C THR A 46 22.42 6.60 -11.02
N MET A 47 23.71 6.28 -10.93
CA MET A 47 24.39 5.37 -11.84
C MET A 47 23.83 3.93 -11.74
N LEU A 48 23.65 3.41 -10.52
CA LEU A 48 23.02 2.10 -10.30
C LEU A 48 21.57 2.05 -10.80
N THR A 49 20.82 3.14 -10.63
CA THR A 49 19.45 3.25 -11.14
C THR A 49 19.43 3.21 -12.67
N THR A 50 20.34 3.93 -13.32
CA THR A 50 20.49 3.93 -14.78
C THR A 50 20.80 2.53 -15.31
N GLN A 51 21.69 1.79 -14.63
CA GLN A 51 22.02 0.42 -14.97
C GLN A 51 20.82 -0.54 -14.77
N ALA A 52 20.06 -0.36 -13.69
CA ALA A 52 18.85 -1.15 -13.44
C ALA A 52 17.75 -0.87 -14.49
N ASP A 53 17.63 0.37 -14.97
CA ASP A 53 16.68 0.74 -16.02
C ASP A 53 17.10 0.19 -17.39
N TYR A 54 18.39 0.14 -17.69
CA TYR A 54 18.91 -0.57 -18.87
C TYR A 54 18.53 -2.07 -18.83
N VAL A 55 18.80 -2.74 -17.71
CA VAL A 55 18.43 -4.15 -17.51
C VAL A 55 16.92 -4.35 -17.68
N ARG A 56 16.09 -3.45 -17.15
CA ARG A 56 14.63 -3.50 -17.30
C ARG A 56 14.20 -3.36 -18.76
N THR A 57 14.85 -2.47 -19.50
CA THR A 57 14.55 -2.21 -20.92
C THR A 57 14.93 -3.40 -21.79
N GLU A 58 16.13 -3.95 -21.61
CA GLU A 58 16.60 -5.13 -22.35
C GLU A 58 15.81 -6.40 -22.04
N ALA A 59 15.39 -6.57 -20.78
CA ALA A 59 14.61 -7.74 -20.41
C ALA A 59 13.16 -7.66 -20.93
N GLY A 60 12.61 -6.46 -21.19
CA GLY A 60 11.27 -6.31 -21.76
C GLY A 60 10.16 -6.95 -20.91
N GLY A 61 10.35 -7.07 -19.59
CA GLY A 61 9.42 -7.75 -18.69
C GLY A 61 9.56 -9.28 -18.63
N ASP A 62 10.53 -9.86 -19.34
CA ASP A 62 10.86 -11.28 -19.25
C ASP A 62 11.51 -11.60 -17.91
N ARG A 63 10.80 -12.38 -17.09
CA ARG A 63 11.20 -12.72 -15.73
C ARG A 63 12.49 -13.54 -15.70
N THR A 64 12.71 -14.45 -16.65
CA THR A 64 13.92 -15.29 -16.68
C THR A 64 15.17 -14.47 -17.00
N LYS A 65 15.04 -13.47 -17.88
CA LYS A 65 16.13 -12.52 -18.18
C LYS A 65 16.44 -11.62 -16.98
N LEU A 66 15.40 -11.14 -16.29
CA LEU A 66 15.58 -10.32 -15.08
C LEU A 66 16.20 -11.11 -13.92
N GLU A 67 15.81 -12.36 -13.68
CA GLU A 67 16.42 -13.20 -12.64
C GLU A 67 17.91 -13.45 -12.91
N SER A 68 18.32 -13.47 -14.19
CA SER A 68 19.73 -13.64 -14.58
C SER A 68 20.59 -12.38 -14.41
N SER A 69 20.00 -11.21 -14.12
CA SER A 69 20.74 -9.94 -14.08
C SER A 69 21.45 -9.66 -12.75
N GLY A 70 21.20 -10.47 -11.72
CA GLY A 70 21.76 -10.29 -10.37
C GLY A 70 21.14 -9.16 -9.55
N PHE A 71 20.14 -8.45 -10.09
CA PHE A 71 19.36 -7.46 -9.34
C PHE A 71 18.22 -8.15 -8.60
N GLU A 72 17.94 -7.71 -7.37
CA GLU A 72 16.77 -8.19 -6.64
C GLU A 72 15.48 -7.75 -7.33
N LEU A 73 14.62 -8.71 -7.65
CA LEU A 73 13.33 -8.43 -8.26
C LEU A 73 12.33 -7.95 -7.20
N ARG A 74 11.74 -6.79 -7.46
CA ARG A 74 10.62 -6.30 -6.65
C ARG A 74 9.45 -7.27 -6.79
N ARG A 75 8.82 -7.61 -5.66
CA ARG A 75 7.57 -8.38 -5.63
C ARG A 75 6.50 -7.70 -6.49
N THR A 76 5.98 -8.42 -7.48
CA THR A 76 4.83 -7.97 -8.27
C THR A 76 3.63 -7.78 -7.34
N PRO A 77 2.92 -6.64 -7.38
CA PRO A 77 1.68 -6.48 -6.64
C PRO A 77 0.68 -7.54 -7.10
N GLN A 78 0.29 -8.43 -6.20
CA GLN A 78 -0.80 -9.35 -6.46
C GLN A 78 -2.11 -8.64 -6.12
N PRO A 79 -3.18 -8.84 -6.91
CA PRO A 79 -4.49 -8.32 -6.56
C PRO A 79 -4.85 -8.77 -5.15
N ILE A 80 -5.21 -7.81 -4.29
CA ILE A 80 -5.85 -8.14 -3.02
C ILE A 80 -7.19 -8.76 -3.42
N GLY A 81 -7.43 -10.01 -3.03
CA GLY A 81 -8.65 -10.74 -3.36
C GLY A 81 -9.91 -10.02 -2.85
N VAL A 82 -11.08 -10.64 -3.08
CA VAL A 82 -12.34 -10.11 -2.55
C VAL A 82 -12.20 -9.89 -1.04
N PRO A 83 -12.42 -8.66 -0.53
CA PRO A 83 -12.33 -8.39 0.89
C PRO A 83 -13.27 -9.32 1.67
N GLY A 84 -12.83 -9.80 2.83
CA GLY A 84 -13.69 -10.57 3.72
C GLY A 84 -14.86 -9.74 4.24
N ALA A 85 -15.88 -10.43 4.79
CA ALA A 85 -16.99 -9.76 5.44
C ALA A 85 -16.50 -8.97 6.69
N PRO A 86 -16.99 -7.74 6.92
CA PRO A 86 -16.60 -6.93 8.06
C PRO A 86 -16.87 -7.61 9.40
N GLN A 87 -15.89 -7.63 10.29
CA GLN A 87 -16.02 -8.24 11.62
C GLN A 87 -16.48 -7.26 12.70
N LYS A 88 -17.03 -7.81 13.80
CA LYS A 88 -17.37 -7.09 15.03
C LYS A 88 -18.33 -5.91 14.79
N LEU A 89 -19.43 -6.17 14.10
CA LEU A 89 -20.52 -5.20 13.99
C LEU A 89 -21.15 -4.96 15.37
N GLU A 90 -21.07 -3.73 15.84
CA GLU A 90 -21.67 -3.26 17.08
C GLU A 90 -22.69 -2.16 16.78
N ALA A 91 -23.90 -2.32 17.31
CA ALA A 91 -24.91 -1.27 17.33
C ALA A 91 -24.88 -0.58 18.70
N ARG A 92 -24.57 0.73 18.71
CA ARG A 92 -24.55 1.54 19.93
C ARG A 92 -25.65 2.60 19.86
N MET A 93 -26.38 2.75 20.96
CA MET A 93 -27.31 3.86 21.12
C MET A 93 -26.55 5.19 21.08
N SER A 94 -27.09 6.18 20.36
CA SER A 94 -26.57 7.56 20.39
C SER A 94 -27.25 8.36 21.50
N ASP A 95 -26.71 9.55 21.81
CA ASP A 95 -27.27 10.47 22.81
C ASP A 95 -28.66 11.04 22.41
N ARG A 96 -29.11 10.78 21.18
CA ARG A 96 -30.38 11.24 20.62
C ARG A 96 -31.33 10.06 20.37
N LYS A 97 -32.62 10.28 20.67
CA LYS A 97 -33.69 9.30 20.42
C LYS A 97 -33.84 9.03 18.92
N GLY A 98 -34.08 7.78 18.55
CA GLY A 98 -34.27 7.35 17.16
C GLY A 98 -32.99 7.28 16.33
N ILE A 99 -31.81 7.35 16.97
CA ILE A 99 -30.51 7.28 16.29
C ILE A 99 -29.67 6.13 16.85
N ILE A 100 -29.23 5.24 15.96
CA ILE A 100 -28.28 4.17 16.27
C ILE A 100 -26.99 4.39 15.50
N LYS A 101 -25.87 4.28 16.20
CA LYS A 101 -24.53 4.31 15.61
C LYS A 101 -24.02 2.89 15.43
N LEU A 102 -23.87 2.49 14.17
CA LEU A 102 -23.23 1.24 13.79
C LEU A 102 -21.73 1.47 13.69
N ARG A 103 -20.95 0.51 14.20
CA ARG A 103 -19.49 0.49 14.08
C ARG A 103 -19.04 -0.93 13.80
N TRP A 104 -18.08 -1.09 12.91
CA TRP A 104 -17.46 -2.39 12.60
C TRP A 104 -15.95 -2.24 12.47
N ARG A 105 -15.24 -3.35 12.26
CA ARG A 105 -13.80 -3.37 12.00
C ARG A 105 -13.56 -3.29 10.49
N SER A 106 -12.52 -2.54 10.08
CA SER A 106 -12.11 -2.53 8.68
C SER A 106 -11.44 -3.85 8.31
N GLU A 107 -11.74 -4.34 7.10
CA GLU A 107 -11.01 -5.46 6.50
C GLU A 107 -9.91 -4.96 5.54
N HIS A 108 -8.86 -5.76 5.39
CA HIS A 108 -7.75 -5.41 4.50
C HIS A 108 -8.23 -5.44 3.04
N GLY A 109 -8.04 -4.34 2.31
CA GLY A 109 -8.45 -4.22 0.91
C GLY A 109 -9.87 -3.71 0.70
N ALA A 110 -10.67 -3.51 1.76
CA ALA A 110 -12.00 -2.92 1.64
C ALA A 110 -11.93 -1.44 1.24
N ARG A 111 -12.67 -1.05 0.19
CA ARG A 111 -12.75 0.33 -0.30
C ARG A 111 -14.03 1.06 0.12
N GLY A 112 -15.04 0.30 0.53
CA GLY A 112 -16.28 0.80 1.07
C GLY A 112 -17.15 -0.34 1.56
N TYR A 113 -18.25 0.05 2.18
CA TYR A 113 -19.15 -0.83 2.91
C TYR A 113 -20.59 -0.46 2.56
N GLN A 114 -21.38 -1.47 2.24
CA GLN A 114 -22.82 -1.35 2.09
C GLN A 114 -23.49 -1.79 3.39
N VAL A 115 -24.35 -0.94 3.94
CA VAL A 115 -25.11 -1.22 5.16
C VAL A 115 -26.53 -1.61 4.80
N TRP A 116 -26.99 -2.70 5.39
CA TRP A 116 -28.30 -3.29 5.20
C TRP A 116 -29.07 -3.31 6.52
N MET A 117 -30.39 -3.14 6.43
CA MET A 117 -31.30 -3.17 7.57
C MET A 117 -32.55 -4.00 7.24
N THR A 118 -33.07 -4.71 8.22
CA THR A 118 -34.41 -5.32 8.16
C THR A 118 -35.16 -5.10 9.47
N ASP A 119 -36.48 -4.95 9.35
CA ASP A 119 -37.43 -4.83 10.46
C ASP A 119 -38.33 -6.08 10.59
N LYS A 120 -38.08 -7.09 9.74
CA LYS A 120 -38.77 -8.39 9.66
C LYS A 120 -37.80 -9.53 9.96
N ASP A 121 -38.28 -10.76 9.81
CA ASP A 121 -37.48 -11.96 10.00
C ASP A 121 -36.12 -11.87 9.25
N PRO A 122 -34.99 -11.89 9.99
CA PRO A 122 -33.65 -11.75 9.41
C PRO A 122 -33.17 -12.97 8.63
N THR A 123 -33.88 -14.11 8.73
CA THR A 123 -33.52 -15.35 8.02
C THR A 123 -33.82 -15.29 6.52
N LEU A 124 -34.65 -14.34 6.09
CA LEU A 124 -35.03 -14.15 4.69
C LEU A 124 -34.21 -13.03 4.05
N GLU A 125 -33.34 -13.37 3.09
CA GLU A 125 -32.50 -12.40 2.38
C GLU A 125 -33.31 -11.28 1.69
N ALA A 126 -34.52 -11.59 1.21
CA ALA A 126 -35.40 -10.64 0.53
C ALA A 126 -35.91 -9.49 1.43
N ASN A 127 -35.83 -9.65 2.76
CA ASN A 127 -36.26 -8.61 3.70
C ASN A 127 -35.19 -7.54 3.96
N TRP A 128 -33.96 -7.76 3.50
CA TRP A 128 -32.86 -6.83 3.72
C TRP A 128 -32.93 -5.67 2.73
N VAL A 129 -32.96 -4.46 3.28
CA VAL A 129 -32.98 -3.22 2.50
C VAL A 129 -31.66 -2.50 2.68
N ALA A 130 -31.08 -2.05 1.56
CA ALA A 130 -29.88 -1.22 1.54
C ALA A 130 -30.21 0.18 2.10
N ILE A 131 -29.61 0.54 3.23
CA ILE A 131 -29.85 1.83 3.88
C ILE A 131 -28.76 2.86 3.57
N GLY A 132 -27.56 2.43 3.16
CA GLY A 132 -26.51 3.37 2.77
C GLY A 132 -25.19 2.72 2.40
N TYR A 133 -24.36 3.51 1.73
CA TYR A 133 -22.97 3.18 1.39
C TYR A 133 -22.02 4.13 2.13
N THR A 134 -20.94 3.59 2.70
CA THR A 134 -19.94 4.41 3.40
C THR A 134 -18.54 3.85 3.20
N THR A 135 -17.55 4.73 3.09
CA THR A 135 -16.13 4.35 3.12
C THR A 135 -15.57 4.26 4.54
N ARG A 136 -16.35 4.72 5.53
CA ARG A 136 -15.98 4.72 6.94
C ARG A 136 -16.46 3.42 7.60
N VAL A 137 -15.74 2.99 8.64
CA VAL A 137 -16.10 1.84 9.49
C VAL A 137 -17.24 2.12 10.48
N SER A 138 -18.09 3.08 10.13
CA SER A 138 -19.20 3.53 10.96
C SER A 138 -20.28 4.14 10.09
N HIS A 139 -21.53 3.93 10.49
CA HIS A 139 -22.71 4.55 9.87
C HIS A 139 -23.71 4.94 10.94
N LEU A 140 -24.38 6.07 10.74
CA LEU A 140 -25.41 6.58 11.65
C LEU A 140 -26.75 6.37 10.95
N VAL A 141 -27.61 5.58 11.59
CA VAL A 141 -28.96 5.32 11.13
C VAL A 141 -29.90 6.20 11.95
N ASP A 142 -30.65 7.06 11.28
CA ASP A 142 -31.61 7.98 11.87
C ASP A 142 -33.05 7.57 11.58
N ASN A 143 -33.99 8.31 12.19
CA ASN A 143 -35.43 8.14 12.01
C ASN A 143 -35.97 6.73 12.32
N LEU A 144 -35.39 6.06 13.33
CA LEU A 144 -35.85 4.74 13.78
C LEU A 144 -37.05 4.85 14.73
N GLU A 145 -38.08 4.06 14.46
CA GLU A 145 -39.26 3.95 15.34
C GLU A 145 -38.90 3.31 16.68
N SER A 146 -39.41 3.89 17.78
CA SER A 146 -39.14 3.39 19.13
C SER A 146 -39.90 2.09 19.41
N PHE A 147 -39.33 1.23 20.27
CA PHE A 147 -39.90 -0.09 20.63
C PHE A 147 -40.01 -1.12 19.49
N LYS A 148 -39.25 -0.94 18.39
CA LYS A 148 -39.15 -1.90 17.29
C LYS A 148 -37.76 -2.55 17.23
N ALA A 149 -37.72 -3.85 16.96
CA ALA A 149 -36.47 -4.58 16.74
C ALA A 149 -36.00 -4.38 15.30
N TYR A 150 -34.71 -4.08 15.13
CA TYR A 150 -34.05 -3.94 13.84
C TYR A 150 -32.83 -4.83 13.80
N TRP A 151 -32.58 -5.45 12.65
CA TRP A 151 -31.36 -6.21 12.38
C TRP A 151 -30.51 -5.46 11.35
N PHE A 152 -29.19 -5.51 11.51
CA PHE A 152 -28.23 -4.81 10.67
C PHE A 152 -27.16 -5.78 10.15
N CYS A 153 -26.77 -5.61 8.89
CA CYS A 153 -25.69 -6.35 8.25
C CYS A 153 -24.82 -5.39 7.42
N VAL A 154 -23.54 -5.69 7.27
CA VAL A 154 -22.60 -4.90 6.47
C VAL A 154 -21.83 -5.83 5.55
N SER A 155 -21.72 -5.45 4.28
CA SER A 155 -20.95 -6.15 3.24
C SER A 155 -19.89 -5.23 2.63
#